data_AF-A0A957UI44-F1
#
_entry.id   AF-A0A957UI44-F1
#
_cell.length_a   1.000
_cell.length_b   1.000
_cell.length_c   1.000
_cell.angle_alpha   90.00
_cell.angle_beta   90.00
_cell.angle_gamma   90.00
#
_symmetry.space_group_name_H-M   'P 1'
#
loop_
_entity.id
_entity.type
_entity.pdbx_description
1 polymer ?
#
loop_
_entity_poly.entity_id
_entity_poly.type
_entity_poly.pdbx_seq_one_letter_code
_entity_poly.pdbx_strand_id
1 'polypeptide(L)' 'MNRIDRLLGYLLVFQNRELVRAQDLAARFEVSERTVYRDVEALCEVGVPLYGTPG' A
#
# COMPACT_ATOMS: atom_id res chain seq x y z
N MET A 1 -8.95 -2.19 11.49
CA MET A 1 -7.46 -2.34 11.53
C MET A 1 -6.81 -0.98 11.77
N ASN A 2 -5.80 -0.91 12.63
CA ASN A 2 -5.07 0.33 12.88
C ASN A 2 -4.23 0.71 11.63
N ARG A 3 -3.97 2.01 11.44
CA ARG A 3 -3.15 2.52 10.35
C ARG A 3 -1.73 1.95 10.40
N ILE A 4 -1.12 1.86 11.58
CA ILE A 4 0.26 1.36 11.73
C ILE A 4 0.38 -0.08 11.25
N ASP A 5 -0.52 -0.96 11.70
CA ASP A 5 -0.55 -2.38 11.30
C ASP A 5 -0.66 -2.52 9.77
N ARG A 6 -1.47 -1.67 9.15
CA ARG A 6 -1.67 -1.68 7.70
C ARG A 6 -0.44 -1.18 6.94
N LEU A 7 0.22 -0.12 7.41
CA LEU A 7 1.46 0.38 6.82
C LEU A 7 2.59 -0.66 6.90
N LEU A 8 2.76 -1.31 8.06
CA LEU A 8 3.70 -2.42 8.21
C LEU A 8 3.35 -3.59 7.29
N GLY A 9 2.06 -3.92 7.19
CA GLY A 9 1.56 -4.93 6.28
C GLY A 9 1.87 -4.63 4.81
N TYR A 10 1.72 -3.38 4.38
CA TYR A 10 2.10 -2.96 3.02
C TYR A 10 3.59 -3.13 2.75
N LEU A 11 4.46 -2.74 3.70
CA LEU A 11 5.90 -2.92 3.55
C LEU A 11 6.28 -4.40 3.35
N LEU A 12 5.66 -5.31 4.11
CA LEU A 12 5.88 -6.75 3.97
C LEU A 12 5.38 -7.29 2.62
N VAL A 13 4.27 -6.76 2.11
CA VAL A 13 3.75 -7.14 0.79
C VAL A 13 4.69 -6.66 -0.31
N PHE A 14 5.19 -5.43 -0.24
CA PHE A 14 6.09 -4.87 -1.24
C PHE A 14 7.49 -5.51 -1.23
N GLN A 15 7.99 -5.99 -0.09
CA GLN A 15 9.26 -6.73 -0.05
C GLN A 15 9.23 -8.05 -0.85
N ASN A 16 8.06 -8.66 -1.00
CA ASN A 16 7.92 -10.00 -1.57
C ASN A 16 7.37 -10.02 -3.00
N ARG A 17 7.01 -8.85 -3.58
CA ARG A 17 6.33 -8.79 -4.88
C ARG A 17 6.80 -7.59 -5.71
N GLU A 18 7.08 -7.84 -6.98
CA GLU A 18 7.50 -6.79 -7.94
C GLU A 18 6.33 -5.86 -8.32
N LEU A 19 5.09 -6.37 -8.37
CA LEU A 19 3.90 -5.61 -8.77
C LEU A 19 2.68 -6.02 -7.94
N VAL A 20 1.94 -5.03 -7.44
CA VAL A 20 0.74 -5.22 -6.62
C VAL A 20 -0.31 -4.19 -7.04
N ARG A 21 -1.54 -4.63 -7.31
CA ARG A 21 -2.64 -3.70 -7.65
C ARG A 21 -3.26 -3.11 -6.40
N ALA A 22 -3.70 -1.86 -6.47
CA ALA A 22 -4.36 -1.18 -5.35
C ALA A 22 -5.64 -1.90 -4.91
N GLN A 23 -6.42 -2.43 -5.86
CA GLN A 23 -7.62 -3.25 -5.60
C GLN A 23 -7.32 -4.50 -4.74
N ASP A 24 -6.16 -5.14 -4.94
CA ASP A 24 -5.80 -6.36 -4.23
C ASP A 24 -5.40 -6.05 -2.78
N LEU A 25 -4.71 -4.92 -2.58
CA LEU A 25 -4.43 -4.39 -1.23
C LEU A 25 -5.72 -3.96 -0.54
N ALA A 26 -6.62 -3.28 -1.24
CA ALA A 26 -7.90 -2.85 -0.71
C ALA A 26 -8.71 -4.05 -0.19
N ALA A 27 -8.84 -5.10 -1.02
CA ALA A 27 -9.53 -6.33 -0.62
C ALA A 27 -8.82 -7.05 0.53
N ARG A 28 -7.48 -7.18 0.48
CA ARG A 28 -6.70 -7.89 1.49
C ARG A 28 -6.71 -7.23 2.86
N PHE A 29 -6.69 -5.90 2.90
CA PHE A 29 -6.64 -5.13 4.13
C PHE A 29 -8.03 -4.58 4.53
N GLU A 30 -9.09 -4.97 3.82
CA GLU A 30 -10.48 -4.57 4.05
C GLU A 30 -10.65 -3.04 4.13
N VAL A 31 -10.03 -2.33 3.19
CA VAL A 31 -10.09 -0.87 3.08
C VAL A 31 -10.47 -0.45 1.66
N SER A 32 -10.81 0.83 1.49
CA SER A 32 -11.04 1.38 0.15
C SER A 32 -9.72 1.56 -0.62
N GLU A 33 -9.76 1.52 -1.95
CA GLU A 33 -8.60 1.89 -2.78
C GLU A 33 -8.08 3.29 -2.48
N ARG A 34 -8.97 4.24 -2.19
CA ARG A 34 -8.58 5.60 -1.75
C ARG A 34 -7.71 5.59 -0.49
N THR A 35 -7.99 4.67 0.43
CA THR A 35 -7.17 4.47 1.65
C THR A 35 -5.81 3.91 1.29
N VAL A 36 -5.75 2.93 0.37
CA VAL A 36 -4.48 2.38 -0.13
C VAL A 36 -3.62 3.50 -0.73
N TYR A 37 -4.19 4.32 -1.62
CA TYR A 37 -3.44 5.42 -2.24
C TYR A 37 -2.91 6.43 -1.21
N ARG A 38 -3.73 6.84 -0.22
CA ARG A 38 -3.25 7.75 0.85
C ARG A 38 -2.14 7.14 1.70
N ASP A 39 -2.21 5.85 1.96
CA ASP A 39 -1.17 5.19 2.73
C ASP A 39 0.12 5.02 1.92
N VAL A 40 0.01 4.70 0.63
CA VAL A 40 1.16 4.66 -0.29
C VAL A 40 1.81 6.03 -0.39
N GLU A 41 1.03 7.10 -0.53
CA GLU A 41 1.52 8.49 -0.50
C GLU A 41 2.26 8.79 0.81
N ALA A 42 1.68 8.42 1.95
CA ALA A 42 2.34 8.58 3.24
C ALA A 42 3.63 7.75 3.38
N LEU A 43 3.72 6.56 2.78
CA LEU A 43 4.96 5.79 2.75
C LEU A 43 6.02 6.49 1.88
N CYS A 44 5.63 7.05 0.74
CA CYS A 44 6.53 7.83 -0.12
C CYS A 44 7.07 9.08 0.61
N GLU A 45 6.23 9.79 1.35
CA GLU A 45 6.65 10.97 2.16
C GLU A 45 7.73 10.63 3.20
N VAL A 46 7.75 9.39 3.69
CA VAL A 46 8.74 8.89 4.66
C VAL A 46 9.97 8.28 3.96
N GLY A 47 10.01 8.29 2.63
CA GLY A 47 11.16 7.88 1.82
C GLY A 47 11.10 6.44 1.30
N VAL A 48 9.94 5.78 1.35
CA VAL A 48 9.77 4.47 0.72
C VAL A 48 9.63 4.65 -0.80
N PRO A 49 10.49 4.04 -1.64
CA PRO A 49 10.50 4.27 -3.08
C PRO A 49 9.42 3.46 -3.80
N LEU A 50 8.15 3.83 -3.60
CA LEU A 50 7.01 3.21 -4.28
C LEU A 50 6.66 4.00 -5.54
N TYR A 51 6.41 3.28 -6.63
CA TYR A 51 5.97 3.85 -7.90
C TYR A 51 4.68 3.17 -8.35
N GLY A 52 3.70 3.98 -8.76
CA GLY A 52 2.46 3.51 -9.36
C GLY A 52 2.47 3.79 -10.85
N THR A 53 2.05 2.82 -11.66
CA THR A 53 1.73 3.05 -13.08
C THR A 53 0.21 2.95 -13.22
N PRO A 54 -0.45 3.87 -13.95
CA PRO A 54 -1.84 3.68 -14.35
C PRO A 54 -1.98 2.34 -15.07
N GLY A 55 -2.95 1.53 -14.66
CA GLY A 55 -3.21 0.23 -15.27
C GLY A 55 -3.69 0.35 -16.70
#